data_AF-A0A2V6NS68-F1
#
_entry.id   AF-A0A2V6NS68-F1
#
_cell.length_a   1.000
_cell.length_b   1.000
_cell.length_c   1.000
_cell.angle_alpha   90.00
_cell.angle_beta   90.00
_cell.angle_gamma   90.00
#
_symmetry.space_group_name_H-M   'P 1'
#
loop_
_entity.id
_entity.type
_entity.pdbx_description
1 polymer ?
#
loop_
_entity_poly.entity_id
_entity_poly.type
_entity_poly.pdbx_seq_one_letter_code
_entity_poly.pdbx_strand_id
1 'polypeptide(L)' 'MRVEVEKQPDSVSTLQIELPPEQVAKEWNAIADSFARHAKIPGYRPGKAP' A
#
# COMPACT_ATOMS: atom_id res chain seq x y z
N MET A 1 -10.81 -8.85 -3.39
CA MET A 1 -9.82 -8.63 -4.46
C MET A 1 -10.48 -9.05 -5.74
N ARG A 2 -10.57 -8.16 -6.73
CA ARG A 2 -11.10 -8.43 -8.07
C ARG A 2 -9.98 -8.25 -9.07
N VAL A 3 -9.87 -9.15 -10.03
CA VAL A 3 -8.86 -9.08 -11.08
C VAL A 3 -9.56 -9.28 -12.42
N GLU A 4 -9.43 -8.31 -13.30
CA GLU A 4 -9.97 -8.35 -14.65
C GLU A 4 -8.84 -8.19 -15.66
N VAL A 5 -8.86 -9.03 -16.68
CA VAL A 5 -7.87 -9.02 -17.76
C VAL A 5 -8.60 -8.76 -19.07
N GLU A 6 -8.40 -7.58 -19.63
CA GLU A 6 -8.90 -7.21 -20.93
C GLU A 6 -7.81 -7.44 -21.98
N LYS A 7 -8.04 -8.38 -22.90
CA LYS A 7 -7.13 -8.64 -24.02
C LYS A 7 -7.39 -7.64 -25.14
N GLN A 8 -6.37 -6.88 -25.51
CA GLN A 8 -6.42 -5.90 -26.58
C GLN A 8 -5.79 -6.48 -27.87
N PRO A 9 -6.05 -5.86 -29.04
CA PRO A 9 -5.28 -6.12 -30.25
C PRO A 9 -3.77 -5.92 -30.01
N ASP A 10 -2.93 -6.42 -30.92
CA ASP A 10 -1.47 -6.30 -30.86
C ASP A 10 -0.78 -7.04 -29.70
N SER A 11 -1.44 -8.07 -29.16
CA SER A 11 -0.93 -8.86 -28.02
C SER A 11 -0.74 -8.05 -26.73
N VAL A 12 -1.44 -6.93 -26.58
CA VAL A 12 -1.48 -6.13 -25.36
C VAL A 12 -2.60 -6.63 -24.45
N SER A 13 -2.44 -6.53 -23.13
CA SER A 13 -3.52 -6.83 -22.18
C SER A 13 -3.53 -5.81 -21.06
N THR A 14 -4.71 -5.29 -20.75
CA THR A 14 -4.93 -4.38 -19.63
C THR A 14 -5.38 -5.18 -18.42
N LEU A 15 -4.66 -5.01 -17.31
CA LEU A 15 -4.95 -5.68 -16.04
C LEU A 15 -5.58 -4.64 -15.09
N GLN A 16 -6.83 -4.85 -14.73
CA GLN A 16 -7.51 -4.09 -13.68
C GLN A 16 -7.53 -4.91 -12.39
N ILE A 17 -6.98 -4.36 -11.32
CA ILE A 17 -6.97 -5.00 -9.99
C ILE A 17 -7.69 -4.07 -9.02
N GLU A 18 -8.75 -4.59 -8.41
CA GLU A 18 -9.45 -3.94 -7.31
C GLU A 18 -9.04 -4.60 -5.99
N LEU A 19 -8.43 -3.82 -5.11
CA LEU A 19 -7.99 -4.28 -3.79
C LEU A 19 -9.02 -3.88 -2.73
N PRO A 20 -9.40 -4.79 -1.80
CA PRO A 20 -10.26 -4.44 -0.68
C PRO A 20 -9.61 -3.36 0.19
N PRO A 21 -10.38 -2.37 0.67
CA PRO A 21 -9.84 -1.28 1.48
C PRO A 21 -9.21 -1.79 2.79
N GLU A 22 -9.73 -2.87 3.38
CA GLU A 22 -9.18 -3.46 4.60
C GLU A 22 -7.75 -3.99 4.42
N GLN A 23 -7.47 -4.62 3.28
CA GLN A 23 -6.13 -5.14 2.97
C GLN A 23 -5.15 -4.00 2.73
N VAL A 24 -5.58 -2.96 2.01
CA VAL A 24 -4.77 -1.76 1.78
C VAL A 24 -4.44 -1.06 3.10
N ALA A 25 -5.43 -0.85 3.97
CA ALA A 25 -5.23 -0.21 5.27
C ALA A 25 -4.25 -1.00 6.16
N LYS A 26 -4.34 -2.34 6.15
CA LYS A 26 -3.43 -3.19 6.91
C LYS A 26 -1.97 -3.03 6.45
N GLU A 27 -1.72 -3.11 5.15
CA GLU A 27 -0.37 -2.96 4.59
C GLU A 27 0.15 -1.53 4.80
N TRP A 28 -0.72 -0.53 4.64
CA TRP A 28 -0.38 0.86 4.91
C TRP A 28 0.09 1.07 6.35
N ASN A 29 -0.66 0.54 7.32
CA ASN A 29 -0.29 0.63 8.74
C ASN A 29 1.01 -0.12 9.04
N ALA A 30 1.22 -1.30 8.46
CA ALA A 30 2.46 -2.05 8.64
C ALA A 30 3.69 -1.28 8.10
N ILE A 31 3.54 -0.62 6.96
CA ILE A 31 4.56 0.24 6.37
C ILE A 31 4.81 1.46 7.27
N ALA A 32 3.75 2.17 7.68
CA ALA A 32 3.84 3.34 8.55
C ALA A 32 4.53 3.01 9.88
N ASP A 33 4.16 1.90 10.53
CA ASP A 33 4.79 1.41 11.75
C ASP A 33 6.28 1.10 11.55
N SER A 34 6.65 0.52 10.41
CA SER A 34 8.04 0.25 10.07
C SER A 34 8.84 1.56 9.96
N PHE A 35 8.30 2.56 9.28
CA PHE A 35 8.96 3.86 9.17
C PHE A 35 9.01 4.59 10.50
N ALA A 36 7.94 4.58 11.30
CA ALA A 36 7.87 5.26 12.59
C ALA A 36 8.94 4.77 13.57
N ARG A 37 9.32 3.48 13.52
CA ARG A 37 10.41 2.91 14.34
C ARG A 37 11.79 3.47 13.99
N HIS A 38 12.01 3.82 12.73
CA HIS A 38 13.31 4.28 12.23
C HIS A 38 13.39 5.81 12.12
N ALA A 39 12.25 6.48 11.98
CA ALA A 39 12.18 7.92 11.88
C ALA A 39 12.53 8.60 13.21
N LYS A 40 13.52 9.50 13.16
CA LYS A 40 13.84 10.42 14.27
C LYS A 40 13.22 11.78 13.97
N ILE A 41 11.97 11.97 14.36
CA ILE A 41 11.27 13.24 14.19
C ILE A 41 11.53 14.13 15.41
N PRO A 42 12.11 15.34 15.25
CA PRO A 42 12.32 16.27 16.36
C PRO A 42 11.01 16.57 17.10
N GLY A 43 11.06 16.57 18.43
CA GLY A 43 9.87 16.78 19.27
C GLY A 43 9.01 15.54 19.51
N TYR A 44 9.26 14.43 18.81
CA TYR A 44 8.59 13.16 19.04
C TYR A 44 9.54 12.11 19.61
N ARG A 45 9.02 11.28 20.52
CA ARG A 45 9.74 10.08 20.96
C ARG A 45 9.82 9.10 19.77
N PRO A 46 10.97 8.49 19.48
CA PRO A 46 11.10 7.51 18.40
C PRO A 46 10.02 6.42 18.48
N GLY A 47 9.38 6.09 17.35
CA GLY A 47 8.27 5.13 17.31
C GLY A 47 6.92 5.64 17.83
N LYS A 48 6.82 6.91 18.23
CA LYS A 48 5.57 7.57 18.66
C LYS A 48 5.27 8.84 17.86
N ALA A 49 5.93 8.98 16.72
CA ALA A 49 5.52 9.95 15.71
C ALA A 49 4.13 9.55 15.17
N PRO A 50 3.23 10.51 14.99
CA PRO A 50 1.93 10.29 14.36
C PRO A 50 2.07 9.96 12.88
#